data_AF-A0A820TKM0-F1
#
_entry.id   AF-A0A820TKM0-F1
#
_cell.length_a   1.000
_cell.length_b   1.000
_cell.length_c   1.000
_cell.angle_alpha   90.00
_cell.angle_beta   90.00
_cell.angle_gamma   90.00
#
_symmetry.space_group_name_H-M   'P 1'
#
loop_
_entity.id
_entity.type
_entity.pdbx_description
1 polymer ?
#
loop_
_entity_poly.entity_id
_entity_poly.type
_entity_poly.pdbx_seq_one_letter_code
_entity_poly.pdbx_strand_id
1 'polypeptide(L)'
;MSESSDRHSYQAIFQLCTESNQDRVGISLLKDPILWDTDLVVNETQNYKAHIAILSVHSGYFKTLFEKENLNTRTEIHIEVNDLSSFDIAFKFLYTGRIPNSLQHKQLKLLFGIANTYKIQTLVEIIQKSLSSPNIDANKCLLVLSMENELQRSYSGMCSSAITIAAENFRYMCHQDGFLNLNYNTIQDIICHSNFRVPNKKMPSMALHRWLEANKETIPDLSKSIMTLNQYRHPRNSTSLFSSIVCYFADGSTRYTNMTINAINSFLRSTPEVMVGLLVKNDDTRDKVMSAIAESYHYRIVSKYISKKAHFKDWNPTQYKLDILMFLDHGFEEIYWMDSDTIVYEDLRPYLEAFRCSSQLFYFVLDHVMYDSLFVTRWKRQHQDTFIPQACFMGFKSSCMRAFFALWKSAWKLWIEPKPFTMYQDPNPEFEGSGFCIEQYALGNAISDFIEQEGFSRQNTYGYQQLILPIERKLIWIKTNERMQSFYPSSKLQSMLKTSTSVFTSSYPGIVPCLKQVAPVAPHILIGFWIAYSISIIKIIRSVMNGIQKNLSSLICLANEDLAD
;
A
#
# COMPACT_ATOMS: atom_id res chain seq x y z
N MET A 1 48.35 19.98 -57.34
CA MET A 1 47.60 18.78 -56.90
C MET A 1 48.25 18.23 -55.63
N SER A 2 47.88 18.73 -54.45
CA SER A 2 48.36 18.17 -53.16
C SER A 2 47.57 18.69 -51.95
N GLU A 3 46.23 18.67 -51.99
CA GLU A 3 45.39 19.16 -50.86
C GLU A 3 44.42 18.10 -50.27
N SER A 4 44.51 16.83 -50.69
CA SER A 4 43.59 15.79 -50.19
C SER A 4 44.14 14.90 -49.07
N SER A 5 45.39 15.10 -48.64
CA SER A 5 46.08 14.19 -47.70
C SER A 5 45.84 14.51 -46.22
N ASP A 6 45.63 15.77 -45.84
CA ASP A 6 45.62 16.17 -44.42
C ASP A 6 44.23 16.12 -43.75
N ARG A 7 43.14 15.96 -44.51
CA ARG A 7 41.79 15.87 -43.91
C ARG A 7 41.45 14.47 -43.36
N HIS A 8 42.17 13.43 -43.78
CA HIS A 8 41.92 12.04 -43.34
C HIS A 8 42.74 11.64 -42.10
N SER A 9 43.77 12.41 -41.73
CA SER A 9 44.67 12.08 -40.62
C SER A 9 44.06 12.40 -39.24
N TYR A 10 43.28 13.47 -39.11
CA TYR A 10 42.67 13.87 -37.82
C TYR A 10 41.55 12.92 -37.35
N GLN A 11 40.76 12.35 -38.26
CA GLN A 11 39.74 11.35 -37.92
C GLN A 11 40.37 10.03 -37.47
N ALA A 12 41.49 9.62 -38.06
CA ALA A 12 42.17 8.37 -37.72
C ALA A 12 42.88 8.43 -36.35
N ILE A 13 43.43 9.59 -35.97
CA ILE A 13 44.12 9.77 -34.67
C ILE A 13 43.14 9.70 -33.49
N PHE A 14 41.91 10.21 -33.65
CA PHE A 14 40.90 10.16 -32.58
C PHE A 14 40.29 8.78 -32.36
N GLN A 15 40.28 7.93 -33.39
CA GLN A 15 39.65 6.60 -33.37
C GLN A 15 40.56 5.50 -32.78
N LEU A 16 41.85 5.80 -32.55
CA LEU A 16 42.87 4.85 -32.06
C LEU A 16 43.13 4.92 -30.54
N CYS A 17 42.50 5.83 -29.81
CA CYS A 17 42.70 5.95 -28.36
C CYS A 17 41.69 5.11 -27.58
N THR A 18 42.17 4.28 -26.64
CA THR A 18 41.34 3.63 -25.62
C THR A 18 40.56 4.67 -24.81
N GLU A 19 39.41 4.30 -24.24
CA GLU A 19 38.50 5.21 -23.51
C GLU A 19 39.22 6.06 -22.42
N SER A 20 40.32 5.57 -21.83
CA SER A 20 41.13 6.30 -20.85
C SER A 20 42.13 7.30 -21.45
N ASN A 21 42.58 7.08 -22.69
CA ASN A 21 43.55 7.93 -23.37
C ASN A 21 42.88 9.09 -24.12
N GLN A 22 41.66 8.89 -24.64
CA GLN A 22 40.89 9.98 -25.28
C GLN A 22 40.66 11.16 -24.31
N ASP A 23 40.33 10.86 -23.05
CA ASP A 23 40.06 11.86 -22.01
C ASP A 23 41.29 12.75 -21.73
N ARG A 24 42.48 12.13 -21.67
CA ARG A 24 43.75 12.83 -21.43
C ARG A 24 44.19 13.67 -22.63
N VAL A 25 44.00 13.17 -23.84
CA VAL A 25 44.31 13.89 -25.07
C VAL A 25 43.37 15.08 -25.25
N GLY A 26 42.06 14.88 -25.07
CA GLY A 26 41.05 15.94 -25.18
C GLY A 26 41.28 17.07 -24.18
N ILE A 27 41.56 16.76 -22.91
CA ILE A 27 41.88 17.78 -21.90
C ILE A 27 43.18 18.51 -22.22
N SER A 28 44.19 17.81 -22.74
CA SER A 28 45.46 18.43 -23.13
C SER A 28 45.25 19.41 -24.29
N LEU A 29 44.50 19.02 -25.32
CA LEU A 29 44.14 19.89 -26.44
C LEU A 29 43.37 21.13 -25.97
N LEU A 30 42.38 20.95 -25.10
CA LEU A 30 41.59 22.07 -24.58
C LEU A 30 42.45 23.11 -23.84
N LYS A 31 43.58 22.69 -23.25
CA LYS A 31 44.48 23.56 -22.48
C LYS A 31 45.64 24.15 -23.28
N ASP A 32 45.85 23.72 -24.53
CA ASP A 32 47.03 24.13 -25.31
C ASP A 32 46.74 25.42 -26.11
N PRO A 33 47.29 26.58 -25.68
CA PRO A 33 47.00 27.86 -26.31
C PRO A 33 47.53 28.01 -27.73
N ILE A 34 48.48 27.16 -28.13
CA ILE A 34 49.11 27.22 -29.46
C ILE A 34 48.14 26.69 -30.52
N LEU A 35 47.22 25.80 -30.14
CA LEU A 35 46.33 25.09 -31.07
C LEU A 35 44.95 25.75 -31.23
N TRP A 36 44.59 26.71 -30.38
CA TRP A 36 43.30 27.41 -30.46
C TRP A 36 43.19 28.28 -31.72
N ASP A 37 42.17 28.02 -32.53
CA ASP A 37 41.90 28.71 -33.80
C ASP A 37 40.56 29.48 -33.80
N THR A 38 39.79 29.44 -32.70
CA THR A 38 38.55 30.22 -32.53
C THR A 38 38.27 30.55 -31.06
N ASP A 39 37.53 31.64 -30.84
CA ASP A 39 37.08 32.10 -29.53
C ASP A 39 35.54 32.13 -29.51
N LEU A 40 34.91 31.42 -28.58
CA LEU A 40 33.46 31.47 -28.36
C LEU A 40 33.15 32.43 -27.20
N VAL A 41 32.47 33.52 -27.49
CA VAL A 41 31.95 34.45 -26.48
C VAL A 41 30.53 34.06 -26.13
N VAL A 42 30.35 33.55 -24.92
CA VAL A 42 29.08 33.04 -24.41
C VAL A 42 28.45 34.08 -23.48
N ASN A 43 27.21 34.47 -23.77
CA ASN A 43 26.46 35.48 -23.01
C ASN A 43 27.26 36.77 -22.77
N GLU A 44 28.09 37.17 -23.73
CA GLU A 44 28.97 38.37 -23.69
C GLU A 44 29.97 38.43 -22.52
N THR A 45 30.08 37.38 -21.71
CA THR A 45 30.76 37.43 -20.41
C THR A 45 31.80 36.34 -20.25
N GLN A 46 31.61 35.18 -20.90
CA GLN A 46 32.54 34.07 -20.83
C GLN A 46 33.18 33.80 -22.17
N ASN A 47 34.50 33.68 -22.19
CA ASN A 47 35.26 33.40 -23.40
C ASN A 47 35.83 31.98 -23.34
N TYR A 48 35.43 31.13 -24.28
CA TYR A 48 35.91 29.76 -24.42
C TYR A 48 36.85 29.69 -25.61
N LYS A 49 38.10 29.29 -25.33
CA LYS A 49 39.09 29.01 -26.36
C LYS A 49 38.87 27.63 -26.94
N ALA A 50 38.82 27.50 -28.26
CA ALA A 50 38.39 26.27 -28.90
C ALA A 50 39.08 26.00 -30.24
N HIS A 51 38.70 24.86 -30.82
CA HIS A 51 39.21 24.35 -32.09
C HIS A 51 38.04 24.14 -33.06
N ILE A 52 38.04 24.83 -34.20
CA ILE A 52 37.01 24.75 -35.24
C ILE A 52 36.79 23.30 -35.67
N ALA A 53 37.87 22.54 -35.83
CA ALA A 53 37.82 21.13 -36.21
C ALA A 53 37.05 20.27 -35.20
N ILE A 54 37.33 20.40 -33.89
CA ILE A 54 36.67 19.61 -32.84
C ILE A 54 35.19 19.98 -32.75
N LEU A 55 34.87 21.28 -32.75
CA LEU A 55 33.49 21.75 -32.72
C LEU A 55 32.70 21.25 -33.94
N SER A 56 33.26 21.34 -35.14
CA SER A 56 32.60 20.92 -36.39
C SER A 56 32.38 19.42 -36.48
N VAL A 57 33.31 18.62 -35.95
CA VAL A 57 33.18 17.14 -35.95
C VAL A 57 32.06 16.69 -35.03
N HIS A 58 31.93 17.29 -33.85
CA HIS A 58 31.03 16.82 -32.81
C HIS A 58 29.70 17.59 -32.71
N SER A 59 29.56 18.72 -33.43
CA SER A 59 28.35 19.53 -33.46
C SER A 59 27.97 19.91 -34.89
N GLY A 60 26.78 19.46 -35.32
CA GLY A 60 26.24 19.84 -36.63
C GLY A 60 25.90 21.32 -36.73
N TYR A 61 25.62 21.99 -35.61
CA TYR A 61 25.42 23.44 -35.56
C TYR A 61 26.70 24.18 -35.93
N PHE A 62 27.80 23.89 -35.21
CA PHE A 62 29.08 24.55 -35.45
C PHE A 62 29.62 24.24 -36.83
N LYS A 63 29.51 23.00 -37.31
CA LYS A 63 29.87 22.65 -38.69
C LYS A 63 29.18 23.56 -39.71
N THR A 64 27.86 23.73 -39.58
CA THR A 64 27.08 24.57 -40.49
C THR A 64 27.46 26.04 -40.38
N LEU A 65 27.75 26.52 -39.16
CA LEU A 65 28.17 27.89 -38.89
C LEU A 65 29.50 28.19 -39.60
N PHE A 66 30.51 27.35 -39.37
CA PHE A 66 31.85 27.52 -39.96
C PHE A 66 31.87 27.35 -41.47
N GLU A 67 31.06 26.44 -42.03
CA GLU A 67 30.94 26.26 -43.49
C GLU A 67 30.28 27.47 -44.17
N LYS A 68 29.33 28.15 -43.52
CA LYS A 68 28.63 29.31 -44.08
C LYS A 68 29.45 30.59 -44.05
N GLU A 69 30.23 30.78 -42.99
CA GLU A 69 30.94 32.04 -42.78
C GLU A 69 32.31 32.10 -43.47
N ASN A 70 32.76 31.05 -44.17
CA ASN A 70 34.05 30.99 -44.89
C ASN A 70 35.22 31.51 -44.03
N LEU A 71 35.26 31.06 -42.78
CA LEU A 71 36.17 31.60 -41.76
C LEU A 71 37.57 31.04 -41.96
N ASN A 72 38.42 31.82 -42.63
CA ASN A 72 39.81 31.47 -42.94
C ASN A 72 40.82 32.06 -41.93
N THR A 73 40.35 32.79 -40.92
CA THR A 73 41.14 33.46 -39.89
C THR A 73 40.50 33.26 -38.52
N ARG A 74 41.28 33.39 -37.43
CA ARG A 74 40.77 33.27 -36.05
C ARG A 74 39.58 34.19 -35.83
N THR A 75 38.42 33.61 -35.55
CA THR A 75 37.14 34.33 -35.44
C THR A 75 36.53 34.19 -34.06
N GLU A 76 36.01 35.32 -33.60
CA GLU A 76 35.23 35.46 -32.38
C GLU A 76 33.76 35.20 -32.71
N ILE A 77 33.15 34.22 -32.02
CA ILE A 77 31.77 33.79 -32.27
C ILE A 77 30.96 34.02 -31.02
N HIS A 78 29.88 34.79 -31.16
CA HIS A 78 28.97 35.09 -30.06
C HIS A 78 27.83 34.07 -30.04
N ILE A 79 27.59 33.48 -28.88
CA ILE A 79 26.47 32.57 -28.65
C ILE A 79 25.75 32.88 -27.35
N GLU A 80 24.44 32.72 -27.35
CA GLU A 80 23.60 32.85 -26.16
C GLU A 80 23.18 31.47 -25.65
N VAL A 81 23.27 31.30 -24.33
CA VAL A 81 22.87 30.06 -23.65
C VAL A 81 22.07 30.37 -22.39
N ASN A 82 21.01 29.59 -22.18
CA ASN A 82 20.13 29.74 -21.02
C ASN A 82 20.77 29.23 -19.72
N ASP A 83 21.74 28.32 -19.80
CA ASP A 83 22.45 27.79 -18.65
C ASP A 83 23.92 27.55 -18.96
N LEU A 84 24.79 28.42 -18.45
CA LEU A 84 26.24 28.34 -18.61
C LEU A 84 26.81 27.05 -18.03
N SER A 85 26.23 26.52 -16.94
CA SER A 85 26.77 25.34 -16.26
C SER A 85 26.61 24.07 -17.10
N SER A 86 25.44 23.85 -17.71
CA SER A 86 25.22 22.74 -18.63
C SER A 86 25.93 22.96 -19.96
N PHE A 87 26.12 24.22 -20.40
CA PHE A 87 26.90 24.51 -21.59
C PHE A 87 28.37 24.13 -21.41
N ASP A 88 28.97 24.46 -20.26
CA ASP A 88 30.35 24.07 -19.95
C ASP A 88 30.53 22.54 -19.96
N ILE A 89 29.55 21.79 -19.47
CA ILE A 89 29.54 20.32 -19.55
C ILE A 89 29.48 19.86 -21.01
N ALA A 90 28.56 20.40 -21.81
CA ALA A 90 28.43 20.05 -23.22
C ALA A 90 29.71 20.40 -24.01
N PHE A 91 30.30 21.55 -23.73
CA PHE A 91 31.53 22.02 -24.38
C PHE A 91 32.70 21.09 -24.04
N LYS A 92 32.91 20.74 -22.77
CA LYS A 92 33.93 19.76 -22.36
C LYS A 92 33.69 18.39 -22.98
N PHE A 93 32.43 17.98 -23.08
CA PHE A 93 32.04 16.72 -23.73
C PHE A 93 32.50 16.64 -25.20
N LEU A 94 32.52 17.77 -25.95
CA LEU A 94 33.03 17.78 -27.33
C LEU A 94 34.51 17.37 -27.43
N TYR A 95 35.29 17.56 -26.35
CA TYR A 95 36.70 17.19 -26.28
C TYR A 95 36.92 15.81 -25.68
N THR A 96 36.13 15.44 -24.68
CA THR A 96 36.38 14.26 -23.85
C THR A 96 35.49 13.07 -24.18
N GLY A 97 34.32 13.31 -24.78
CA GLY A 97 33.26 12.32 -24.92
C GLY A 97 32.63 11.91 -23.58
N ARG A 98 32.86 12.65 -22.50
CA ARG A 98 32.41 12.29 -21.13
C ARG A 98 31.56 13.35 -20.48
N ILE A 99 30.56 12.89 -19.75
CA ILE A 99 29.74 13.69 -18.84
C ILE A 99 30.06 13.31 -17.38
N PRO A 100 29.82 14.20 -16.40
CA PRO A 100 29.97 13.87 -14.99
C PRO A 100 29.15 12.64 -14.59
N ASN A 101 29.72 11.81 -13.70
CA ASN A 101 29.08 10.55 -13.24
C ASN A 101 27.76 10.78 -12.48
N SER A 102 27.52 11.99 -11.98
CA SER A 102 26.31 12.36 -11.27
C SER A 102 25.85 13.72 -11.75
N LEU A 103 24.67 13.76 -12.37
CA LEU A 103 23.99 14.97 -12.78
C LEU A 103 22.61 15.00 -12.12
N GLN A 104 22.22 16.16 -11.60
CA GLN A 104 20.87 16.36 -11.09
C GLN A 104 19.86 16.35 -12.24
N HIS A 105 18.61 15.93 -11.99
CA HIS A 105 17.56 15.86 -13.02
C HIS A 105 17.36 17.18 -13.79
N LYS A 106 17.38 18.32 -13.09
CA LYS A 106 17.29 19.65 -13.71
C LYS A 106 18.44 19.91 -14.68
N GLN A 107 19.66 19.58 -14.27
CA GLN A 107 20.86 19.76 -15.08
C GLN A 107 20.88 18.82 -16.28
N LEU A 108 20.39 17.58 -16.12
CA LEU A 108 20.25 16.62 -17.22
C LEU A 108 19.26 17.11 -18.29
N LYS A 109 18.13 17.70 -17.87
CA LYS A 109 17.16 18.31 -18.81
C LYS A 109 17.78 19.49 -19.56
N LEU A 110 18.47 20.40 -18.87
CA LEU A 110 19.13 21.55 -19.48
C LEU A 110 20.23 21.12 -20.46
N LEU A 111 21.05 20.13 -20.06
CA LEU A 111 22.09 19.54 -20.90
C LEU A 111 21.51 18.90 -22.16
N PHE A 112 20.39 18.19 -22.05
CA PHE A 112 19.69 17.62 -23.19
C PHE A 112 19.19 18.70 -24.16
N GLY A 113 18.64 19.80 -23.64
CA GLY A 113 18.25 20.96 -24.44
C GLY A 113 19.42 21.56 -25.21
N ILE A 114 20.56 21.74 -24.57
CA ILE A 114 21.80 22.23 -25.22
C ILE A 114 22.27 21.25 -26.30
N ALA A 115 22.30 19.95 -26.01
CA ALA A 115 22.71 18.94 -26.97
C ALA A 115 21.85 18.98 -28.25
N ASN A 116 20.53 19.17 -28.12
CA ASN A 116 19.62 19.34 -29.25
C ASN A 116 19.86 20.66 -30.00
N THR A 117 19.93 21.79 -29.30
CA THR A 117 20.14 23.13 -29.90
C THR A 117 21.43 23.16 -30.73
N TYR A 118 22.52 22.62 -30.18
CA TYR A 118 23.82 22.59 -30.82
C TYR A 118 24.05 21.32 -31.66
N LYS A 119 23.03 20.47 -31.86
CA LYS A 119 23.08 19.25 -32.68
C LYS A 119 24.27 18.33 -32.34
N ILE A 120 24.48 18.08 -31.05
CA ILE A 120 25.51 17.18 -30.50
C ILE A 120 24.89 15.77 -30.36
N GLN A 121 24.78 15.06 -31.49
CA GLN A 121 23.99 13.82 -31.58
C GLN A 121 24.45 12.72 -30.62
N THR A 122 25.77 12.55 -30.43
CA THR A 122 26.32 11.55 -29.52
C THR A 122 25.93 11.81 -28.05
N LEU A 123 25.83 13.07 -27.64
CA LEU A 123 25.40 13.44 -26.29
C LEU A 123 23.90 13.15 -26.09
N VAL A 124 23.08 13.45 -27.10
CA VAL A 124 21.64 13.11 -27.11
C VAL A 124 21.45 11.60 -26.89
N GLU A 125 22.18 10.77 -27.63
CA GLU A 125 22.11 9.31 -27.53
C GLU A 125 22.54 8.77 -26.15
N ILE A 126 23.61 9.32 -25.58
CA ILE A 126 24.08 8.94 -24.23
C ILE A 126 23.02 9.27 -23.17
N ILE A 127 22.45 10.47 -23.22
CA ILE A 127 21.42 10.89 -22.26
C ILE A 127 20.17 10.00 -22.42
N GLN A 128 19.72 9.75 -23.64
CA GLN A 128 18.57 8.88 -23.92
C GLN A 128 18.79 7.45 -23.42
N LYS A 129 19.98 6.88 -23.64
CA LYS A 129 20.32 5.54 -23.15
C LYS A 129 20.31 5.47 -21.62
N SER A 130 20.74 6.52 -20.94
CA SER A 130 20.68 6.63 -19.47
C SER A 130 19.23 6.64 -18.96
N LEU A 131 18.36 7.41 -19.64
CA LEU A 131 16.93 7.50 -19.33
C LEU A 131 16.17 6.19 -19.64
N SER A 132 16.61 5.43 -20.64
CA SER A 132 15.99 4.15 -21.07
C SER A 132 16.40 2.95 -20.22
N SER A 133 17.16 3.15 -19.14
CA SER A 133 17.61 2.04 -18.29
C SER A 133 16.42 1.34 -17.60
N PRO A 134 16.46 -0.01 -17.43
CA PRO A 134 15.32 -0.81 -16.94
C PRO A 134 14.86 -0.48 -15.52
N ASN A 135 15.61 0.35 -14.78
CA ASN A 135 15.26 0.85 -13.45
C ASN A 135 14.78 2.30 -13.54
N ILE A 136 13.58 2.50 -14.10
CA ILE A 136 12.86 3.77 -14.02
C ILE A 136 12.27 3.88 -12.62
N ASP A 137 12.98 4.57 -11.73
CA ASP A 137 12.38 5.08 -10.50
C ASP A 137 11.39 6.22 -10.82
N ALA A 138 10.56 6.60 -9.86
CA ALA A 138 9.52 7.59 -10.07
C ALA A 138 10.07 8.98 -10.48
N ASN A 139 11.27 9.37 -10.04
CA ASN A 139 11.88 10.64 -10.41
C ASN A 139 12.38 10.63 -11.85
N LYS A 140 12.98 9.51 -12.29
CA LYS A 140 13.32 9.29 -13.70
C LYS A 140 12.08 9.26 -14.59
N CYS A 141 11.01 8.61 -14.14
CA CYS A 141 9.73 8.59 -14.86
C CYS A 141 9.22 10.01 -15.11
N LEU A 142 9.13 10.81 -14.04
CA LEU A 142 8.68 12.20 -14.10
C LEU A 142 9.62 13.07 -14.95
N LEU A 143 10.94 12.82 -14.89
CA LEU A 143 11.90 13.52 -15.73
C LEU A 143 11.63 13.23 -17.22
N VAL A 144 11.49 11.95 -17.60
CA VAL A 144 11.18 11.54 -18.98
C VAL A 144 9.89 12.22 -19.46
N LEU A 145 8.83 12.18 -18.65
CA LEU A 145 7.55 12.80 -18.96
C LEU A 145 7.65 14.34 -19.09
N SER A 146 8.49 14.98 -18.26
CA SER A 146 8.73 16.43 -18.35
C SER A 146 9.53 16.85 -19.60
N MET A 147 10.10 15.88 -20.32
CA MET A 147 10.93 16.08 -21.52
C MET A 147 10.24 15.57 -22.80
N GLU A 148 8.94 15.26 -22.73
CA GLU A 148 8.18 14.63 -23.82
C GLU A 148 8.30 15.40 -25.15
N ASN A 149 8.19 16.72 -25.11
CA ASN A 149 8.28 17.57 -26.30
C ASN A 149 9.70 17.55 -26.91
N GLU A 150 10.72 17.52 -26.06
CA GLU A 150 12.13 17.55 -26.45
C GLU A 150 12.63 16.18 -26.96
N LEU A 151 12.01 15.07 -26.53
CA LEU A 151 12.46 13.71 -26.85
C LEU A 151 12.12 13.23 -28.28
N GLN A 152 11.37 14.01 -29.07
CA GLN A 152 10.95 13.72 -30.46
C GLN A 152 10.24 12.36 -30.69
N ARG A 153 9.60 12.20 -31.87
CA ARG A 153 8.81 11.01 -32.27
C ARG A 153 9.54 9.66 -32.12
N SER A 154 10.87 9.65 -32.23
CA SER A 154 11.69 8.44 -32.19
C SER A 154 11.65 7.69 -30.86
N TYR A 155 11.18 8.34 -29.78
CA TYR A 155 11.11 7.75 -28.43
C TYR A 155 9.70 7.76 -27.82
N SER A 156 8.67 7.84 -28.67
CA SER A 156 7.25 7.74 -28.26
C SER A 156 6.95 6.50 -27.41
N GLY A 157 7.62 5.37 -27.67
CA GLY A 157 7.50 4.15 -26.85
C GLY A 157 7.98 4.33 -25.41
N MET A 158 9.03 5.11 -25.18
CA MET A 158 9.54 5.41 -23.84
C MET A 158 8.56 6.31 -23.07
N CYS A 159 8.01 7.33 -23.73
CA CYS A 159 7.00 8.21 -23.12
C CYS A 159 5.72 7.43 -22.78
N SER A 160 5.25 6.56 -23.68
CA SER A 160 4.07 5.71 -23.43
C SER A 160 4.28 4.74 -22.26
N SER A 161 5.46 4.13 -22.15
CA SER A 161 5.82 3.30 -20.98
C SER A 161 5.87 4.12 -19.70
N ALA A 162 6.46 5.32 -19.74
CA ALA A 162 6.50 6.24 -18.61
C ALA A 162 5.10 6.69 -18.18
N ILE A 163 4.19 6.99 -19.12
CA ILE A 163 2.77 7.31 -18.83
C ILE A 163 2.10 6.12 -18.13
N THR A 164 2.34 4.90 -18.60
CA THR A 164 1.78 3.68 -17.97
C THR A 164 2.26 3.54 -16.54
N ILE A 165 3.57 3.66 -16.31
CA ILE A 165 4.18 3.57 -14.97
C ILE A 165 3.65 4.69 -14.07
N ALA A 166 3.54 5.92 -14.59
CA ALA A 166 3.00 7.06 -13.87
C ALA A 166 1.52 6.91 -13.52
N ALA A 167 0.72 6.32 -14.40
CA ALA A 167 -0.70 6.04 -14.15
C ALA A 167 -0.88 4.98 -13.05
N GLU A 168 -0.09 3.90 -13.10
CA GLU A 168 -0.11 2.82 -12.10
C GLU A 168 0.37 3.29 -10.72
N ASN A 169 1.28 4.26 -10.69
CA ASN A 169 1.90 4.77 -9.47
C ASN A 169 1.52 6.22 -9.16
N PHE A 170 0.40 6.72 -9.71
CA PHE A 170 0.02 8.13 -9.63
C PHE A 170 -0.01 8.63 -8.20
N ARG A 171 -0.50 7.79 -7.26
CA ARG A 171 -0.55 8.08 -5.81
C ARG A 171 0.78 8.51 -5.19
N TYR A 172 1.90 8.08 -5.76
CA TYR A 172 3.23 8.48 -5.30
C TYR A 172 3.74 9.65 -6.14
N MET A 173 3.58 9.55 -7.47
CA MET A 173 4.12 10.52 -8.42
C MET A 173 3.54 11.91 -8.23
N CYS A 174 2.24 12.03 -7.96
CA CYS A 174 1.56 13.31 -7.81
C CYS A 174 2.04 14.17 -6.63
N HIS A 175 2.73 13.56 -5.66
CA HIS A 175 3.33 14.24 -4.52
C HIS A 175 4.79 14.62 -4.74
N GLN A 176 5.45 14.08 -5.76
CA GLN A 176 6.83 14.45 -6.07
C GLN A 176 6.89 15.85 -6.67
N ASP A 177 7.99 16.56 -6.46
CA ASP A 177 8.21 17.88 -7.06
C ASP A 177 8.38 17.79 -8.58
N GLY A 178 8.89 16.67 -9.07
CA GLY A 178 8.99 16.39 -10.51
C GLY A 178 7.65 16.47 -11.24
N PHE A 179 6.54 16.18 -10.55
CA PHE A 179 5.19 16.27 -11.10
C PHE A 179 4.79 17.70 -11.47
N LEU A 180 5.30 18.69 -10.75
CA LEU A 180 5.00 20.11 -11.00
C LEU A 180 5.59 20.60 -12.34
N ASN A 181 6.58 19.87 -12.87
CA ASN A 181 7.24 20.18 -14.13
C ASN A 181 6.57 19.53 -15.36
N LEU A 182 5.50 18.75 -15.15
CA LEU A 182 4.74 18.17 -16.26
C LEU A 182 3.86 19.23 -16.91
N ASN A 183 3.63 19.09 -18.21
CA ASN A 183 2.63 19.91 -18.90
C ASN A 183 1.22 19.33 -18.68
N TYR A 184 0.20 20.15 -18.94
CA TYR A 184 -1.19 19.77 -18.74
C TYR A 184 -1.61 18.52 -19.54
N ASN A 185 -1.17 18.41 -20.80
CA ASN A 185 -1.54 17.29 -21.67
C ASN A 185 -0.98 15.97 -21.12
N THR A 186 0.28 15.95 -20.69
CA THR A 186 0.90 14.78 -20.07
C THR A 186 0.17 14.38 -18.78
N ILE A 187 -0.24 15.35 -17.96
CA ILE A 187 -1.05 15.07 -16.76
C ILE A 187 -2.40 14.46 -17.15
N GLN A 188 -3.06 15.01 -18.17
CA GLN A 188 -4.30 14.49 -18.68
C GLN A 188 -4.14 13.05 -19.19
N ASP A 189 -3.07 12.76 -19.95
CA ASP A 189 -2.79 11.43 -20.47
C ASP A 189 -2.54 10.41 -19.37
N ILE A 190 -1.85 10.80 -18.29
CA ILE A 190 -1.66 9.96 -17.11
C ILE A 190 -3.01 9.65 -16.44
N ILE A 191 -3.84 10.66 -16.20
CA ILE A 191 -5.12 10.49 -15.47
C ILE A 191 -6.14 9.72 -16.31
N CYS A 192 -6.15 9.92 -17.63
CA CYS A 192 -7.03 9.22 -18.57
C CYS A 192 -6.53 7.82 -18.97
N HIS A 193 -5.35 7.40 -18.51
CA HIS A 193 -4.77 6.11 -18.88
C HIS A 193 -5.59 4.94 -18.32
N SER A 194 -5.68 3.84 -19.08
CA SER A 194 -6.45 2.64 -18.68
C SER A 194 -5.96 2.02 -17.37
N ASN A 195 -4.67 2.15 -17.08
CA ASN A 195 -4.03 1.61 -15.87
C ASN A 195 -3.97 2.62 -14.72
N PHE A 196 -4.68 3.75 -14.81
CA PHE A 196 -4.72 4.74 -13.74
C PHE A 196 -5.21 4.10 -12.43
N ARG A 197 -4.49 4.31 -11.33
CA ARG A 197 -4.84 3.76 -10.01
C ARG A 197 -4.66 4.80 -8.92
N VAL A 198 -5.77 5.14 -8.25
CA VAL A 198 -5.77 6.03 -7.08
C VAL A 198 -6.64 5.49 -5.94
N PRO A 199 -6.21 5.63 -4.68
CA PRO A 199 -6.99 5.19 -3.52
C PRO A 199 -8.16 6.11 -3.20
N ASN A 200 -8.11 7.36 -3.64
CA ASN A 200 -9.11 8.37 -3.37
C ASN A 200 -9.52 9.03 -4.68
N LYS A 201 -10.83 9.02 -4.99
CA LYS A 201 -11.38 9.68 -6.19
C LYS A 201 -11.10 11.19 -6.24
N LYS A 202 -10.83 11.82 -5.10
CA LYS A 202 -10.43 13.24 -5.01
C LYS A 202 -8.94 13.48 -5.27
N MET A 203 -8.09 12.45 -5.23
CA MET A 203 -6.64 12.60 -5.38
C MET A 203 -6.21 13.25 -6.70
N PRO A 204 -6.78 12.91 -7.88
CA PRO A 204 -6.45 13.59 -9.13
C PRO A 204 -6.77 15.09 -9.08
N SER A 205 -7.91 15.44 -8.48
CA SER A 205 -8.32 16.84 -8.29
C SER A 205 -7.37 17.60 -7.36
N MET A 206 -6.91 16.97 -6.28
CA MET A 206 -5.95 17.56 -5.35
C MET A 206 -4.57 17.75 -6.00
N ALA A 207 -4.11 16.75 -6.74
CA ALA A 207 -2.86 16.81 -7.50
C ALA A 207 -2.88 17.93 -8.54
N LEU A 208 -4.00 18.08 -9.27
CA LEU A 208 -4.17 19.14 -10.25
C LEU A 208 -4.21 20.52 -9.60
N HIS A 209 -4.85 20.67 -8.44
CA HIS A 209 -4.84 21.93 -7.68
C HIS A 209 -3.42 22.33 -7.29
N ARG A 210 -2.64 21.40 -6.72
CA ARG A 210 -1.22 21.63 -6.38
C ARG A 210 -0.40 22.05 -7.60
N TRP A 211 -0.62 21.41 -8.74
CA TRP A 211 0.07 21.73 -9.99
C TRP A 211 -0.26 23.14 -10.49
N LEU A 212 -1.52 23.57 -10.41
CA LEU A 212 -1.95 24.91 -10.81
C LEU A 212 -1.38 26.00 -9.92
N GLU A 213 -1.40 25.79 -8.60
CA GLU A 213 -0.81 26.73 -7.64
C GLU A 213 0.68 26.98 -7.95
N ALA A 214 1.40 25.93 -8.34
CA ALA A 214 2.82 26.03 -8.68
C ALA A 214 3.07 26.74 -10.02
N ASN A 215 2.26 26.47 -11.05
CA ASN A 215 2.50 26.98 -12.41
C ASN A 215 1.85 28.35 -12.68
N LYS A 216 1.05 28.88 -11.74
CA LYS A 216 0.33 30.17 -11.87
C LYS A 216 -0.51 30.28 -13.15
N GLU A 217 -0.86 29.14 -13.75
CA GLU A 217 -1.65 29.10 -14.97
C GLU A 217 -3.13 29.34 -14.64
N THR A 218 -3.78 30.15 -15.46
CA THR A 218 -5.24 30.33 -15.46
C THR A 218 -5.79 29.53 -16.62
N ILE A 219 -6.16 28.27 -16.39
CA ILE A 219 -6.84 27.45 -17.41
C ILE A 219 -8.35 27.70 -17.30
N PRO A 220 -9.02 28.30 -18.31
CA PRO A 220 -10.42 28.74 -18.21
C PRO A 220 -11.45 27.61 -18.06
N ASP A 221 -11.09 26.35 -18.33
CA ASP A 221 -12.03 25.21 -18.40
C ASP A 221 -11.82 24.14 -17.31
N LEU A 222 -11.06 24.47 -16.26
CA LEU A 222 -10.68 23.50 -15.23
C LEU A 222 -11.87 22.85 -14.50
N SER A 223 -12.96 23.58 -14.30
CA SER A 223 -14.17 23.05 -13.66
C SER A 223 -14.83 21.96 -14.52
N LYS A 224 -14.83 22.13 -15.84
CA LYS A 224 -15.34 21.16 -16.82
C LYS A 224 -14.42 19.94 -16.91
N SER A 225 -13.10 20.13 -16.97
CA SER A 225 -12.15 19.01 -17.02
C SER A 225 -12.12 18.21 -15.70
N ILE A 226 -12.14 18.87 -14.54
CA ILE A 226 -12.27 18.21 -13.23
C ILE A 226 -13.62 17.48 -13.11
N MET A 227 -14.72 18.07 -13.61
CA MET A 227 -16.02 17.41 -13.66
C MET A 227 -16.03 16.18 -14.58
N THR A 228 -15.33 16.24 -15.73
CA THR A 228 -15.22 15.12 -16.68
C THR A 228 -14.32 14.01 -16.12
N LEU A 229 -13.26 14.36 -15.39
CA LEU A 229 -12.40 13.42 -14.67
C LEU A 229 -13.12 12.72 -13.51
N ASN A 230 -14.01 13.43 -12.81
CA ASN A 230 -14.89 12.81 -11.80
C ASN A 230 -15.95 11.88 -12.40
N GLN A 231 -16.23 11.98 -13.71
CA GLN A 231 -17.16 11.10 -14.43
C GLN A 231 -16.51 9.83 -14.99
N TYR A 232 -15.17 9.75 -15.01
CA TYR A 232 -14.44 8.49 -15.27
C TYR A 232 -14.63 7.55 -14.07
N ARG A 233 -15.79 6.88 -14.06
CA ARG A 233 -15.98 5.64 -13.31
C ARG A 233 -14.91 4.68 -13.79
N HIS A 234 -13.93 4.39 -12.93
CA HIS A 234 -13.09 3.22 -13.11
C HIS A 234 -13.97 2.04 -13.53
N PRO A 235 -13.59 1.29 -14.57
CA PRO A 235 -14.11 -0.06 -14.72
C PRO A 235 -13.87 -0.73 -13.37
N ARG A 236 -14.91 -1.30 -12.77
CA ARG A 236 -14.80 -2.11 -11.55
C ARG A 236 -13.90 -3.32 -11.86
N ASN A 237 -12.58 -3.14 -11.91
CA ASN A 237 -11.66 -4.23 -11.68
C ASN A 237 -11.77 -4.52 -10.19
N SER A 238 -12.66 -5.47 -9.90
CA SER A 238 -13.47 -5.60 -8.69
C SER A 238 -12.75 -6.23 -7.49
N THR A 239 -11.42 -6.28 -7.49
CA THR A 239 -10.64 -6.99 -6.45
C THR A 239 -9.75 -6.09 -5.62
N SER A 240 -9.43 -4.88 -6.05
CA SER A 240 -8.46 -4.07 -5.31
C SER A 240 -9.06 -3.45 -4.04
N LEU A 241 -8.28 -3.46 -2.95
CA LEU A 241 -8.63 -2.93 -1.63
C LEU A 241 -8.22 -1.45 -1.42
N PHE A 242 -7.90 -0.71 -2.47
CA PHE A 242 -7.49 0.71 -2.32
C PHE A 242 -8.57 1.62 -1.74
N SER A 243 -9.85 1.25 -1.86
CA SER A 243 -10.98 1.92 -1.23
C SER A 243 -11.30 1.39 0.18
N SER A 244 -10.44 0.56 0.74
CA SER A 244 -10.57 0.01 2.08
C SER A 244 -9.60 0.67 3.06
N ILE A 245 -10.02 0.83 4.32
CA ILE A 245 -9.19 1.39 5.39
C ILE A 245 -9.30 0.56 6.68
N VAL A 246 -8.17 0.28 7.34
CA VAL A 246 -8.13 -0.34 8.67
C VAL A 246 -7.76 0.70 9.70
N CYS A 247 -8.66 0.95 10.64
CA CYS A 247 -8.56 1.99 11.64
C CYS A 247 -7.98 1.45 12.96
N TYR A 248 -7.08 2.23 13.53
CA TYR A 248 -6.44 2.01 14.83
C TYR A 248 -6.62 3.24 15.71
N PHE A 249 -6.45 3.06 17.02
CA PHE A 249 -6.48 4.14 17.99
C PHE A 249 -5.18 4.23 18.79
N ALA A 250 -4.63 5.43 18.89
CA ALA A 250 -3.51 5.77 19.77
C ALA A 250 -3.98 6.79 20.81
N ASP A 251 -3.98 6.37 22.08
CA ASP A 251 -4.49 7.16 23.21
C ASP A 251 -3.48 8.19 23.77
N GLY A 252 -2.23 8.13 23.29
CA GLY A 252 -1.11 8.95 23.76
C GLY A 252 -0.34 8.35 24.93
N SER A 253 -0.83 7.26 25.53
CA SER A 253 -0.12 6.57 26.60
C SER A 253 1.12 5.86 26.05
N THR A 254 2.18 5.76 26.87
CA THR A 254 3.41 5.06 26.46
C THR A 254 3.14 3.61 26.10
N ARG A 255 2.32 2.92 26.89
CA ARG A 255 2.03 1.50 26.70
C ARG A 255 1.19 1.24 25.45
N TYR A 256 -0.01 1.82 25.37
CA TYR A 256 -0.94 1.49 24.29
C TYR A 256 -0.54 2.11 22.95
N THR A 257 0.07 3.31 22.94
CA THR A 257 0.57 3.90 21.70
C THR A 257 1.68 3.05 21.08
N ASN A 258 2.59 2.47 21.89
CA ASN A 258 3.62 1.57 21.37
C ASN A 258 3.02 0.27 20.81
N MET A 259 1.96 -0.25 21.43
CA MET A 259 1.21 -1.39 20.89
C MET A 259 0.58 -1.04 19.54
N THR A 260 -0.08 0.12 19.43
CA THR A 260 -0.65 0.62 18.17
C THR A 260 0.40 0.75 17.08
N ILE A 261 1.58 1.29 17.39
CA ILE A 261 2.70 1.41 16.46
C ILE A 261 3.12 0.03 15.94
N ASN A 262 3.25 -0.96 16.82
CA ASN A 262 3.62 -2.32 16.42
C ASN A 262 2.55 -2.97 15.54
N ALA A 263 1.27 -2.80 15.87
CA ALA A 263 0.14 -3.27 15.08
C ALA A 263 0.14 -2.68 13.67
N ILE A 264 0.26 -1.35 13.57
CA ILE A 264 0.30 -0.62 12.29
C ILE A 264 1.52 -1.06 11.46
N ASN A 265 2.71 -1.14 12.05
CA ASN A 265 3.91 -1.57 11.34
C ASN A 265 3.79 -3.02 10.84
N SER A 266 3.18 -3.91 11.63
CA SER A 266 2.94 -5.29 11.20
C SER A 266 1.94 -5.36 10.04
N PHE A 267 0.85 -4.59 10.13
CA PHE A 267 -0.17 -4.51 9.09
C PHE A 267 0.38 -3.93 7.78
N LEU A 268 1.06 -2.79 7.84
CA LEU A 268 1.62 -2.12 6.66
C LEU A 268 2.58 -3.01 5.88
N ARG A 269 3.37 -3.85 6.57
CA ARG A 269 4.30 -4.82 5.97
C ARG A 269 3.61 -6.02 5.34
N SER A 270 2.55 -6.53 5.96
CA SER A 270 1.92 -7.81 5.60
C SER A 270 0.79 -7.65 4.58
N THR A 271 0.04 -6.56 4.67
CA THR A 271 -1.18 -6.35 3.90
C THR A 271 -1.01 -5.11 3.03
N PRO A 272 -0.49 -5.24 1.79
CA PRO A 272 -0.35 -4.11 0.87
C PRO A 272 -1.72 -3.60 0.41
N GLU A 273 -1.74 -2.42 -0.23
CA GLU A 273 -2.93 -1.77 -0.83
C GLU A 273 -3.94 -1.13 0.13
N VAL A 274 -4.16 -1.68 1.32
CA VAL A 274 -5.17 -1.17 2.27
C VAL A 274 -4.67 0.09 2.99
N MET A 275 -5.51 1.11 3.14
CA MET A 275 -5.15 2.31 3.90
C MET A 275 -5.19 2.05 5.41
N VAL A 276 -4.45 2.86 6.18
CA VAL A 276 -4.47 2.85 7.64
C VAL A 276 -5.16 4.12 8.13
N GLY A 277 -6.21 3.96 8.93
CA GLY A 277 -6.82 5.05 9.67
C GLY A 277 -6.17 5.16 11.05
N LEU A 278 -5.66 6.34 11.41
CA LEU A 278 -5.07 6.58 12.71
C LEU A 278 -5.92 7.58 13.49
N LEU A 279 -6.61 7.12 14.53
CA LEU A 279 -7.25 7.99 15.51
C LEU A 279 -6.25 8.36 16.59
N VAL A 280 -6.07 9.66 16.82
CA VAL A 280 -5.13 10.21 17.80
C VAL A 280 -5.81 11.22 18.72
N LYS A 281 -5.26 11.38 19.91
CA LYS A 281 -5.72 12.39 20.87
C LYS A 281 -5.27 13.81 20.52
N ASN A 282 -4.03 13.96 20.10
CA ASN A 282 -3.37 15.25 19.86
C ASN A 282 -2.19 15.09 18.87
N ASP A 283 -1.57 16.22 18.50
CA ASP A 283 -0.43 16.27 17.60
C ASP A 283 0.77 15.47 18.11
N ASP A 284 1.11 15.59 19.39
CA ASP A 284 2.22 14.83 19.99
C ASP A 284 2.06 13.32 19.80
N THR A 285 0.84 12.81 19.99
CA THR A 285 0.54 11.38 19.79
C THR A 285 0.66 11.01 18.31
N ARG A 286 0.15 11.85 17.41
CA ARG A 286 0.27 11.65 15.96
C ARG A 286 1.74 11.57 15.56
N ASP A 287 2.54 12.56 15.96
CA ASP A 287 3.92 12.70 15.54
C ASP A 287 4.79 11.58 16.12
N LYS A 288 4.48 11.14 17.35
CA LYS A 288 5.09 9.94 17.93
C LYS A 288 4.79 8.68 17.12
N VAL A 289 3.55 8.49 16.66
CA VAL A 289 3.20 7.33 15.83
C VAL A 289 3.87 7.42 14.46
N MET A 290 3.77 8.57 13.80
CA MET A 290 4.30 8.78 12.45
C MET A 290 5.83 8.67 12.40
N SER A 291 6.55 9.18 13.39
CA SER A 291 8.02 9.05 13.48
C SER A 291 8.51 7.61 13.68
N ALA A 292 7.66 6.74 14.24
CA ALA A 292 7.95 5.32 14.44
C ALA A 292 7.55 4.43 13.25
N ILE A 293 6.95 5.01 12.21
CA ILE A 293 6.56 4.33 10.97
C ILE A 293 7.49 4.82 9.86
N ALA A 294 7.98 3.89 9.03
CA ALA A 294 8.83 4.24 7.90
C ALA A 294 8.13 5.26 6.97
N GLU A 295 8.86 6.30 6.56
CA GLU A 295 8.35 7.40 5.73
C GLU A 295 7.70 6.90 4.43
N SER A 296 8.23 5.80 3.87
CA SER A 296 7.66 5.12 2.71
C SER A 296 6.24 4.60 2.91
N TYR A 297 5.71 4.55 4.14
CA TYR A 297 4.32 4.18 4.42
C TYR A 297 3.42 5.36 4.79
N HIS A 298 3.95 6.56 5.02
CA HIS A 298 3.16 7.70 5.51
C HIS A 298 1.98 8.04 4.60
N TYR A 299 2.16 7.89 3.28
CA TYR A 299 1.09 8.10 2.29
C TYR A 299 -0.13 7.18 2.47
N ARG A 300 0.02 6.04 3.18
CA ARG A 300 -1.06 5.10 3.46
C ARG A 300 -1.84 5.46 4.72
N ILE A 301 -1.40 6.45 5.48
CA ILE A 301 -1.96 6.76 6.79
C ILE A 301 -2.85 8.00 6.68
N VAL A 302 -4.11 7.84 7.07
CA VAL A 302 -5.06 8.94 7.22
C VAL A 302 -5.26 9.17 8.71
N SER A 303 -4.78 10.30 9.21
CA SER A 303 -4.90 10.64 10.63
C SER A 303 -6.15 11.48 10.92
N LYS A 304 -6.81 11.18 12.05
CA LYS A 304 -7.96 11.92 12.57
C LYS A 304 -7.84 12.11 14.07
N TYR A 305 -8.31 13.26 14.55
CA TYR A 305 -8.39 13.52 15.98
C TYR A 305 -9.69 12.97 16.53
N ILE A 306 -9.62 12.28 17.66
CA ILE A 306 -10.82 11.83 18.38
C ILE A 306 -11.73 13.01 18.73
N SER A 307 -13.01 12.72 18.91
CA SER A 307 -14.02 13.68 19.34
C SER A 307 -13.59 14.35 20.65
N LYS A 308 -13.61 15.69 20.68
CA LYS A 308 -13.29 16.47 21.91
C LYS A 308 -14.21 16.14 23.08
N LYS A 309 -15.47 15.79 22.76
CA LYS A 309 -16.48 15.37 23.74
C LYS A 309 -16.51 13.84 23.76
N ALA A 310 -16.32 13.26 24.94
CA ALA A 310 -16.54 11.84 25.17
C ALA A 310 -17.97 11.44 24.78
N HIS A 311 -18.13 10.27 24.17
CA HIS A 311 -19.44 9.71 23.83
C HIS A 311 -20.23 9.32 25.09
N PHE A 312 -19.52 8.86 26.12
CA PHE A 312 -20.05 8.43 27.41
C PHE A 312 -19.22 9.03 28.54
N LYS A 313 -19.90 9.54 29.57
CA LYS A 313 -19.26 10.18 30.71
C LYS A 313 -18.55 9.13 31.57
N ASP A 314 -17.33 9.45 32.02
CA ASP A 314 -16.54 8.60 32.92
C ASP A 314 -16.31 7.16 32.42
N TRP A 315 -16.42 6.94 31.11
CA TRP A 315 -16.15 5.65 30.48
C TRP A 315 -14.73 5.58 29.93
N ASN A 316 -14.24 4.36 29.75
CA ASN A 316 -12.88 4.11 29.27
C ASN A 316 -12.67 4.60 27.81
N PRO A 317 -11.42 4.64 27.32
CA PRO A 317 -11.11 5.10 25.96
C PRO A 317 -11.69 4.25 24.82
N THR A 318 -12.22 3.04 25.06
CA THR A 318 -12.77 2.20 23.97
C THR A 318 -14.00 2.84 23.31
N GLN A 319 -14.66 3.79 23.98
CA GLN A 319 -15.75 4.57 23.40
C GLN A 319 -15.37 5.31 22.11
N TYR A 320 -14.08 5.63 21.92
CA TYR A 320 -13.59 6.30 20.71
C TYR A 320 -13.57 5.36 19.49
N LYS A 321 -13.91 4.07 19.64
CA LYS A 321 -14.32 3.19 18.53
C LYS A 321 -15.44 3.80 17.69
N LEU A 322 -16.33 4.59 18.31
CA LEU A 322 -17.41 5.28 17.61
C LEU A 322 -16.90 6.39 16.67
N ASP A 323 -15.69 6.91 16.87
CA ASP A 323 -15.07 7.92 15.99
C ASP A 323 -14.58 7.32 14.66
N ILE A 324 -14.67 5.99 14.47
CA ILE A 324 -14.40 5.35 13.18
C ILE A 324 -15.29 5.94 12.05
N LEU A 325 -16.46 6.49 12.39
CA LEU A 325 -17.34 7.18 11.44
C LEU A 325 -16.68 8.38 10.76
N MET A 326 -15.64 8.98 11.35
CA MET A 326 -14.89 10.10 10.76
C MET A 326 -14.18 9.72 9.44
N PHE A 327 -13.99 8.42 9.20
CA PHE A 327 -13.38 7.94 7.96
C PHE A 327 -14.37 7.85 6.79
N LEU A 328 -15.69 7.95 7.03
CA LEU A 328 -16.69 7.98 5.95
C LEU A 328 -16.48 9.17 5.00
N ASP A 329 -16.01 10.31 5.51
CA ASP A 329 -15.84 11.54 4.73
C ASP A 329 -14.70 11.44 3.68
N HIS A 330 -13.93 10.35 3.71
CA HIS A 330 -12.78 10.09 2.82
C HIS A 330 -13.15 9.18 1.64
N GLY A 331 -14.42 8.75 1.56
CA GLY A 331 -14.91 7.96 0.43
C GLY A 331 -14.46 6.50 0.44
N PHE A 332 -14.06 5.97 1.60
CA PHE A 332 -13.78 4.55 1.77
C PHE A 332 -15.07 3.72 1.67
N GLU A 333 -15.01 2.63 0.93
CA GLU A 333 -16.15 1.73 0.69
C GLU A 333 -16.27 0.70 1.82
N GLU A 334 -15.14 0.15 2.26
CA GLU A 334 -15.03 -0.73 3.43
C GLU A 334 -14.16 -0.09 4.51
N ILE A 335 -14.67 -0.07 5.73
CA ILE A 335 -13.97 0.48 6.88
C ILE A 335 -13.88 -0.61 7.93
N TYR A 336 -12.66 -0.87 8.38
CA TYR A 336 -12.36 -1.89 9.37
C TYR A 336 -11.83 -1.24 10.64
N TRP A 337 -12.11 -1.85 11.78
CA TRP A 337 -11.48 -1.53 13.06
C TRP A 337 -10.55 -2.66 13.45
N MET A 338 -9.37 -2.32 13.97
CA MET A 338 -8.44 -3.27 14.55
C MET A 338 -7.89 -2.72 15.87
N ASP A 339 -8.02 -3.49 16.95
CA ASP A 339 -7.47 -3.10 18.25
C ASP A 339 -5.94 -3.10 18.23
N SER A 340 -5.37 -2.23 19.04
CA SER A 340 -3.92 -1.97 19.12
C SER A 340 -3.08 -3.17 19.56
N ASP A 341 -3.70 -4.19 20.14
CA ASP A 341 -3.06 -5.44 20.54
C ASP A 341 -3.04 -6.51 19.44
N THR A 342 -3.61 -6.23 18.27
CA THR A 342 -3.65 -7.16 17.15
C THR A 342 -2.36 -7.04 16.32
N ILE A 343 -1.59 -8.13 16.21
CA ILE A 343 -0.40 -8.23 15.34
C ILE A 343 -0.74 -9.10 14.14
N VAL A 344 -0.41 -8.60 12.95
CA VAL A 344 -0.67 -9.28 11.67
C VAL A 344 0.60 -9.91 11.14
N TYR A 345 0.62 -11.25 11.08
CA TYR A 345 1.77 -12.03 10.60
C TYR A 345 1.61 -12.50 9.14
N GLU A 346 0.39 -12.51 8.62
CA GLU A 346 0.06 -12.98 7.28
C GLU A 346 -0.72 -11.91 6.52
N ASP A 347 -0.69 -12.00 5.20
CA ASP A 347 -1.41 -11.09 4.33
C ASP A 347 -2.93 -11.24 4.53
N LEU A 348 -3.58 -10.18 5.00
CA LEU A 348 -5.03 -10.19 5.23
C LEU A 348 -5.85 -9.96 3.96
N ARG A 349 -5.21 -9.63 2.82
CA ARG A 349 -5.91 -9.34 1.56
C ARG A 349 -6.96 -10.39 1.20
N PRO A 350 -6.71 -11.72 1.28
CA PRO A 350 -7.73 -12.70 0.91
C PRO A 350 -9.04 -12.57 1.69
N TYR A 351 -8.97 -12.23 2.98
CA TYR A 351 -10.15 -12.08 3.83
C TYR A 351 -10.87 -10.74 3.59
N LEU A 352 -10.09 -9.67 3.44
CA LEU A 352 -10.62 -8.34 3.15
C LEU A 352 -11.25 -8.29 1.75
N GLU A 353 -10.65 -8.96 0.77
CA GLU A 353 -11.17 -9.11 -0.60
C GLU A 353 -12.44 -9.95 -0.60
N ALA A 354 -12.47 -11.04 0.19
CA ALA A 354 -13.69 -11.83 0.37
C ALA A 354 -14.83 -10.94 0.89
N PHE A 355 -14.61 -10.14 1.94
CA PHE A 355 -15.62 -9.21 2.42
C PHE A 355 -16.00 -8.14 1.41
N ARG A 356 -15.01 -7.55 0.73
CA ARG A 356 -15.23 -6.55 -0.32
C ARG A 356 -16.17 -7.07 -1.40
N CYS A 357 -15.90 -8.26 -1.90
CA CYS A 357 -16.67 -8.90 -2.97
C CYS A 357 -18.01 -9.47 -2.50
N SER A 358 -18.19 -9.62 -1.19
CA SER A 358 -19.41 -10.13 -0.59
C SER A 358 -20.54 -9.10 -0.56
N SER A 359 -21.79 -9.56 -0.56
CA SER A 359 -22.97 -8.70 -0.35
C SER A 359 -23.22 -8.39 1.13
N GLN A 360 -22.48 -9.02 2.03
CA GLN A 360 -22.58 -8.85 3.47
C GLN A 360 -22.20 -7.42 3.85
N LEU A 361 -22.93 -6.88 4.83
CA LEU A 361 -22.73 -5.52 5.35
C LEU A 361 -21.67 -5.47 6.44
N PHE A 362 -21.45 -6.60 7.11
CA PHE A 362 -20.57 -6.70 8.26
C PHE A 362 -19.57 -7.84 8.09
N TYR A 363 -18.38 -7.61 8.61
CA TYR A 363 -17.31 -8.59 8.74
C TYR A 363 -16.98 -8.71 10.22
N PHE A 364 -17.14 -9.90 10.80
CA PHE A 364 -16.92 -10.10 12.23
C PHE A 364 -16.10 -11.36 12.52
N VAL A 365 -15.18 -11.23 13.47
CA VAL A 365 -14.49 -12.37 14.06
C VAL A 365 -15.33 -12.92 15.22
N LEU A 366 -15.42 -14.25 15.32
CA LEU A 366 -16.12 -14.92 16.42
C LEU A 366 -15.37 -14.73 17.74
N ASP A 367 -16.08 -14.28 18.78
CA ASP A 367 -15.51 -14.11 20.11
C ASP A 367 -15.35 -15.47 20.83
N HIS A 368 -14.25 -15.64 21.55
CA HIS A 368 -13.97 -16.81 22.37
C HIS A 368 -14.99 -17.07 23.48
N VAL A 369 -15.66 -16.03 24.00
CA VAL A 369 -16.68 -16.21 25.05
C VAL A 369 -17.89 -17.01 24.56
N MET A 370 -18.11 -17.06 23.24
CA MET A 370 -19.16 -17.88 22.65
C MET A 370 -18.90 -19.40 22.76
N TYR A 371 -17.70 -19.80 23.18
CA TYR A 371 -17.38 -21.21 23.51
C TYR A 371 -17.59 -21.52 25.00
N ASP A 372 -17.86 -20.53 25.85
CA ASP A 372 -18.22 -20.74 27.26
C ASP A 372 -19.72 -21.02 27.37
N SER A 373 -20.07 -22.27 27.68
CA SER A 373 -21.46 -22.71 27.81
C SER A 373 -22.27 -21.95 28.87
N LEU A 374 -21.64 -21.51 29.96
CA LEU A 374 -22.30 -20.79 31.05
C LEU A 374 -22.63 -19.38 30.59
N PHE A 375 -21.65 -18.72 29.96
CA PHE A 375 -21.85 -17.42 29.31
C PHE A 375 -22.99 -17.48 28.29
N VAL A 376 -22.94 -18.42 27.34
CA VAL A 376 -23.95 -18.56 26.28
C VAL A 376 -25.34 -18.78 26.90
N THR A 377 -25.43 -19.61 27.94
CA THR A 377 -26.71 -19.85 28.63
C THR A 377 -27.25 -18.58 29.29
N ARG A 378 -26.41 -17.83 30.01
CA ARG A 378 -26.81 -16.57 30.66
C ARG A 378 -27.18 -15.49 29.65
N TRP A 379 -26.45 -15.43 28.54
CA TRP A 379 -26.72 -14.51 27.43
C TRP A 379 -28.08 -14.80 26.78
N LYS A 380 -28.31 -16.06 26.37
CA LYS A 380 -29.55 -16.48 25.70
C LYS A 380 -30.81 -16.26 26.55
N ARG A 381 -30.71 -16.38 27.87
CA ARG A 381 -31.83 -16.04 28.79
C ARG A 381 -32.25 -14.58 28.70
N GLN A 382 -31.31 -13.69 28.39
CA GLN A 382 -31.54 -12.25 28.36
C GLN A 382 -31.82 -11.73 26.94
N HIS A 383 -31.27 -12.35 25.89
CA HIS A 383 -31.20 -11.74 24.55
C HIS A 383 -31.53 -12.68 23.36
N GLN A 384 -32.42 -13.67 23.52
CA GLN A 384 -33.02 -14.48 22.43
C GLN A 384 -32.06 -14.84 21.26
N ASP A 385 -31.12 -15.77 21.48
CA ASP A 385 -30.19 -16.32 20.46
C ASP A 385 -29.42 -15.28 19.62
N THR A 386 -29.13 -14.10 20.18
CA THR A 386 -28.31 -13.08 19.52
C THR A 386 -26.84 -13.46 19.44
N PHE A 387 -26.24 -13.10 18.30
CA PHE A 387 -24.82 -13.27 17.99
C PHE A 387 -23.96 -12.21 18.69
N ILE A 388 -22.84 -12.62 19.28
CA ILE A 388 -21.87 -11.70 19.91
C ILE A 388 -20.55 -11.73 19.14
N PRO A 389 -20.22 -10.65 18.41
CA PRO A 389 -18.93 -10.53 17.72
C PRO A 389 -17.78 -10.13 18.65
N GLN A 390 -16.57 -10.44 18.22
CA GLN A 390 -15.36 -9.89 18.81
C GLN A 390 -15.11 -8.47 18.29
N ALA A 391 -15.24 -7.46 19.16
CA ALA A 391 -15.05 -6.06 18.79
C ALA A 391 -13.58 -5.62 18.55
N CYS A 392 -12.63 -6.56 18.49
CA CYS A 392 -11.22 -6.25 18.27
C CYS A 392 -10.82 -6.27 16.78
N PHE A 393 -11.57 -6.96 15.93
CA PHE A 393 -11.42 -6.90 14.49
C PHE A 393 -12.77 -7.04 13.82
N MET A 394 -13.22 -5.95 13.21
CA MET A 394 -14.55 -5.82 12.62
C MET A 394 -14.47 -4.99 11.34
N GLY A 395 -15.31 -5.28 10.37
CA GLY A 395 -15.40 -4.55 9.10
C GLY A 395 -16.82 -4.20 8.75
N PHE A 396 -16.98 -3.08 8.06
CA PHE A 396 -18.27 -2.49 7.74
C PHE A 396 -18.29 -1.98 6.32
N LYS A 397 -19.43 -2.16 5.64
CA LYS A 397 -19.73 -1.40 4.43
C LYS A 397 -20.13 0.02 4.82
N SER A 398 -19.51 1.01 4.17
CA SER A 398 -19.79 2.45 4.43
C SER A 398 -21.28 2.82 4.33
N SER A 399 -22.04 2.10 3.50
CA SER A 399 -23.48 2.32 3.30
C SER A 399 -24.33 2.13 4.55
N CYS A 400 -23.95 1.23 5.48
CA CYS A 400 -24.73 0.95 6.68
C CYS A 400 -24.21 1.64 7.95
N MET A 401 -22.97 2.12 7.94
CA MET A 401 -22.26 2.52 9.17
C MET A 401 -22.99 3.60 9.98
N ARG A 402 -23.55 4.64 9.34
CA ARG A 402 -24.21 5.73 10.09
C ARG A 402 -25.42 5.23 10.89
N ALA A 403 -26.28 4.44 10.26
CA ALA A 403 -27.45 3.85 10.90
C ALA A 403 -27.02 2.85 11.98
N PHE A 404 -26.13 1.93 11.64
CA PHE A 404 -25.65 0.89 12.56
C PHE A 404 -24.97 1.47 13.81
N PHE A 405 -24.05 2.43 13.67
CA PHE A 405 -23.33 3.00 14.81
C PHE A 405 -24.24 3.85 15.72
N ALA A 406 -25.35 4.39 15.19
CA ALA A 406 -26.36 5.03 16.04
C ALA A 406 -27.08 4.01 16.93
N LEU A 407 -27.40 2.84 16.41
CA LEU A 407 -27.94 1.72 17.20
C LEU A 407 -26.90 1.23 18.20
N TRP A 408 -25.65 1.02 17.78
CA TRP A 408 -24.59 0.56 18.67
C TRP A 408 -24.31 1.52 19.81
N LYS A 409 -24.25 2.82 19.54
CA LYS A 409 -24.11 3.84 20.58
C LYS A 409 -25.29 3.82 21.56
N SER A 410 -26.51 3.64 21.06
CA SER A 410 -27.72 3.59 21.88
C SER A 410 -27.75 2.34 22.76
N ALA A 411 -27.47 1.17 22.18
CA ALA A 411 -27.35 -0.08 22.90
C ALA A 411 -26.26 0.01 23.97
N TRP A 412 -25.06 0.50 23.62
CA TRP A 412 -23.96 0.64 24.57
C TRP A 412 -24.33 1.55 25.75
N LYS A 413 -25.01 2.66 25.48
CA LYS A 413 -25.52 3.55 26.52
C LYS A 413 -26.43 2.83 27.53
N LEU A 414 -27.33 1.96 27.06
CA LEU A 414 -28.24 1.18 27.94
C LEU A 414 -27.48 0.23 28.87
N TRP A 415 -26.33 -0.29 28.45
CA TRP A 415 -25.51 -1.16 29.28
C TRP A 415 -24.74 -0.42 30.37
N ILE A 416 -24.41 0.86 30.17
CA ILE A 416 -23.51 1.63 31.06
C ILE A 416 -24.22 2.66 31.94
N GLU A 417 -25.40 3.16 31.54
CA GLU A 417 -26.14 4.19 32.27
C GLU A 417 -27.43 3.65 32.92
N PRO A 418 -27.80 4.09 34.13
CA PRO A 418 -27.08 5.04 35.00
C PRO A 418 -25.84 4.44 35.69
N LYS A 419 -25.74 3.11 35.75
CA LYS A 419 -24.52 2.38 36.13
C LYS A 419 -24.37 1.13 35.26
N PRO A 420 -23.12 0.65 35.02
CA PRO A 420 -22.89 -0.56 34.26
C PRO A 420 -23.68 -1.74 34.80
N PHE A 421 -24.28 -2.50 33.88
CA PHE A 421 -25.06 -3.69 34.17
C PHE A 421 -26.33 -3.46 35.02
N THR A 422 -26.82 -2.21 35.13
CA THR A 422 -28.10 -1.94 35.82
C THR A 422 -29.28 -2.49 35.04
N MET A 423 -29.27 -2.31 33.72
CA MET A 423 -30.36 -2.75 32.83
C MET A 423 -30.21 -4.21 32.40
N TYR A 424 -28.98 -4.70 32.26
CA TYR A 424 -28.67 -6.05 31.83
C TYR A 424 -27.71 -6.70 32.82
N GLN A 425 -28.01 -7.93 33.25
CA GLN A 425 -27.12 -8.65 34.14
C GLN A 425 -25.85 -9.05 33.38
N ASP A 426 -24.70 -8.84 34.02
CA ASP A 426 -23.42 -9.29 33.48
C ASP A 426 -23.49 -10.80 33.17
N PRO A 427 -23.29 -11.22 31.91
CA PRO A 427 -23.33 -12.63 31.55
C PRO A 427 -22.15 -13.42 32.14
N ASN A 428 -21.06 -12.75 32.54
CA ASN A 428 -19.91 -13.39 33.19
C ASN A 428 -19.34 -12.55 34.34
N PRO A 429 -20.06 -12.43 35.47
CA PRO A 429 -19.65 -11.61 36.61
C PRO A 429 -18.40 -12.12 37.33
N GLU A 430 -18.02 -13.38 37.09
CA GLU A 430 -16.81 -13.98 37.66
C GLU A 430 -15.55 -13.63 36.85
N PHE A 431 -15.72 -13.16 35.61
CA PHE A 431 -14.61 -12.71 34.78
C PHE A 431 -14.20 -11.28 35.16
N GLU A 432 -13.05 -11.16 35.82
CA GLU A 432 -12.42 -9.89 36.13
C GLU A 432 -12.11 -9.13 34.82
N GLY A 433 -13.01 -8.20 34.48
CA GLY A 433 -12.94 -7.43 33.24
C GLY A 433 -14.13 -7.61 32.29
N SER A 434 -15.21 -8.26 32.72
CA SER A 434 -16.49 -8.30 31.99
C SER A 434 -17.00 -6.92 31.58
N GLY A 435 -16.73 -5.88 32.40
CA GLY A 435 -16.99 -4.48 32.07
C GLY A 435 -16.25 -3.97 30.82
N PHE A 436 -15.09 -4.56 30.48
CA PHE A 436 -14.36 -4.29 29.22
C PHE A 436 -14.93 -5.04 28.01
N CYS A 437 -15.97 -5.87 28.21
CA CYS A 437 -16.66 -6.56 27.12
C CYS A 437 -18.04 -5.96 26.84
N ILE A 438 -18.46 -4.93 27.59
CA ILE A 438 -19.78 -4.31 27.42
C ILE A 438 -19.98 -3.82 25.98
N GLU A 439 -18.94 -3.28 25.34
CA GLU A 439 -19.04 -2.85 23.94
C GLU A 439 -19.38 -4.00 22.99
N GLN A 440 -18.93 -5.23 23.29
CA GLN A 440 -19.18 -6.43 22.49
C GLN A 440 -20.62 -6.88 22.67
N TYR A 441 -21.13 -6.85 23.89
CA TYR A 441 -22.52 -7.17 24.21
C TYR A 441 -23.47 -6.16 23.55
N ALA A 442 -23.16 -4.88 23.69
CA ALA A 442 -23.88 -3.81 23.02
C ALA A 442 -23.84 -3.93 21.49
N LEU A 443 -22.72 -4.41 20.94
CA LEU A 443 -22.56 -4.64 19.51
C LEU A 443 -23.48 -5.78 19.02
N GLY A 444 -23.59 -6.86 19.79
CA GLY A 444 -24.53 -7.95 19.52
C GLY A 444 -26.00 -7.49 19.50
N ASN A 445 -26.40 -6.67 20.48
CA ASN A 445 -27.75 -6.10 20.54
C ASN A 445 -28.02 -5.19 19.33
N ALA A 446 -27.05 -4.32 18.98
CA ALA A 446 -27.19 -3.42 17.84
C ALA A 446 -27.32 -4.14 16.50
N ILE A 447 -26.66 -5.30 16.33
CA ILE A 447 -26.84 -6.16 15.16
C ILE A 447 -28.28 -6.67 15.11
N SER A 448 -28.81 -7.18 16.23
CA SER A 448 -30.20 -7.66 16.30
C SER A 448 -31.19 -6.56 15.90
N ASP A 449 -31.03 -5.37 16.47
CA ASP A 449 -31.89 -4.22 16.20
C ASP A 449 -31.79 -3.79 14.72
N PHE A 450 -30.58 -3.82 14.15
CA PHE A 450 -30.36 -3.47 12.75
C PHE A 450 -31.06 -4.45 11.80
N ILE A 451 -30.95 -5.77 12.08
CA ILE A 451 -31.61 -6.82 11.28
C ILE A 451 -33.14 -6.65 11.32
N GLU A 452 -33.68 -6.35 12.50
CA GLU A 452 -35.12 -6.11 12.69
C GLU A 452 -35.60 -4.88 11.91
N GLN A 453 -34.82 -3.79 11.91
CA GLN A 453 -35.14 -2.56 11.18
C GLN A 453 -35.09 -2.73 9.66
N GLU A 454 -34.16 -3.54 9.13
CA GLU A 454 -34.05 -3.80 7.70
C GLU A 454 -35.12 -4.79 7.17
N GLY A 455 -36.07 -5.22 8.01
CA GLY A 455 -37.23 -6.02 7.61
C GLY A 455 -36.93 -7.50 7.36
N PHE A 456 -35.77 -8.00 7.81
CA PHE A 456 -35.46 -9.43 7.78
C PHE A 456 -36.25 -10.15 8.89
N SER A 457 -37.48 -10.55 8.59
CA SER A 457 -38.36 -11.25 9.54
C SER A 457 -37.70 -12.50 10.13
N ARG A 458 -37.91 -12.72 11.45
CA ARG A 458 -37.42 -13.86 12.23
C ARG A 458 -37.85 -15.25 11.71
N GLN A 459 -38.80 -15.30 10.78
CA GLN A 459 -39.29 -16.56 10.18
C GLN A 459 -38.37 -17.14 9.09
N ASN A 460 -37.42 -16.37 8.56
CA ASN A 460 -36.38 -16.92 7.69
C ASN A 460 -35.18 -17.36 8.55
N THR A 461 -34.96 -18.65 8.65
CA THR A 461 -33.85 -19.33 9.36
C THR A 461 -32.44 -18.94 8.89
N TYR A 462 -32.31 -18.01 7.94
CA TYR A 462 -31.07 -17.49 7.37
C TYR A 462 -30.64 -16.11 7.94
N GLY A 463 -31.30 -15.62 9.00
CA GLY A 463 -31.37 -14.20 9.41
C GLY A 463 -30.05 -13.40 9.55
N TYR A 464 -28.95 -13.96 10.06
CA TYR A 464 -27.68 -13.22 10.24
C TYR A 464 -26.61 -13.56 9.19
N GLN A 465 -26.67 -14.75 8.58
CA GLN A 465 -25.67 -15.23 7.62
C GLN A 465 -25.69 -14.44 6.30
N GLN A 466 -26.81 -13.77 6.00
CA GLN A 466 -26.96 -12.91 4.81
C GLN A 466 -26.26 -11.56 4.96
N LEU A 467 -26.10 -11.07 6.20
CA LEU A 467 -25.58 -9.73 6.48
C LEU A 467 -24.18 -9.74 7.07
N ILE A 468 -23.79 -10.84 7.73
CA ILE A 468 -22.49 -10.99 8.39
C ILE A 468 -21.66 -12.01 7.63
N LEU A 469 -20.42 -11.65 7.30
CA LEU A 469 -19.38 -12.57 6.91
C LEU A 469 -18.59 -12.97 8.16
N PRO A 470 -18.86 -14.14 8.76
CA PRO A 470 -18.14 -14.59 9.94
C PRO A 470 -16.77 -15.14 9.55
N ILE A 471 -15.76 -14.85 10.36
CA ILE A 471 -14.42 -15.40 10.19
C ILE A 471 -14.05 -16.19 11.44
N GLU A 472 -13.64 -17.44 11.24
CA GLU A 472 -13.05 -18.22 12.32
C GLU A 472 -11.73 -17.60 12.76
N ARG A 473 -11.59 -17.39 14.07
CA ARG A 473 -10.39 -16.81 14.67
C ARG A 473 -9.09 -17.58 14.37
N LYS A 474 -9.18 -18.87 14.00
CA LYS A 474 -8.03 -19.70 13.60
C LYS A 474 -7.21 -19.11 12.43
N LEU A 475 -7.79 -18.16 11.69
CA LEU A 475 -7.18 -17.49 10.55
C LEU A 475 -6.37 -16.24 10.92
N ILE A 476 -6.42 -15.81 12.19
CA ILE A 476 -5.61 -14.69 12.73
C ILE A 476 -4.69 -15.24 13.82
N TRP A 477 -3.50 -15.69 13.42
CA TRP A 477 -2.50 -16.22 14.34
C TRP A 477 -1.85 -15.11 15.17
N ILE A 478 -2.33 -14.87 16.39
CA ILE A 478 -1.59 -14.09 17.39
C ILE A 478 -0.54 -15.02 18.02
N LYS A 479 0.63 -15.16 17.39
CA LYS A 479 1.71 -15.98 17.95
C LYS A 479 2.42 -15.19 19.05
N THR A 480 2.12 -15.47 20.31
CA THR A 480 2.88 -14.92 21.43
C THR A 480 4.28 -15.52 21.41
N ASN A 481 5.33 -14.76 21.08
CA ASN A 481 6.69 -15.19 21.45
C ASN A 481 6.90 -14.96 22.96
N GLU A 482 7.87 -15.64 23.57
CA GLU A 482 8.17 -15.52 25.01
C GLU A 482 8.50 -14.09 25.42
N ARG A 483 9.08 -13.29 24.50
CA ARG A 483 9.30 -11.84 24.68
C ARG A 483 8.01 -11.03 24.70
N MET A 484 6.93 -11.43 24.03
CA MET A 484 5.64 -10.72 24.06
C MET A 484 4.83 -11.06 25.32
N GLN A 485 5.02 -12.24 25.92
CA GLN A 485 4.34 -12.61 27.16
C GLN A 485 4.71 -11.67 28.32
N SER A 486 5.92 -11.09 28.32
CA SER A 486 6.31 -10.08 29.31
C SER A 486 5.71 -8.69 29.04
N PHE A 487 5.34 -8.37 27.78
CA PHE A 487 4.66 -7.12 27.42
C PHE A 487 3.13 -7.19 27.59
N TYR A 488 2.55 -8.39 27.59
CA TYR A 488 1.12 -8.66 27.76
C TYR A 488 0.83 -9.47 29.02
N PRO A 489 0.88 -8.86 30.22
CA PRO A 489 0.51 -9.51 31.47
C PRO A 489 -1.01 -9.71 31.64
N SER A 490 -1.84 -9.48 30.61
CA SER A 490 -3.30 -9.51 30.77
C SER A 490 -3.77 -10.94 31.08
N SER A 491 -4.56 -11.08 32.14
CA SER A 491 -5.22 -12.31 32.57
C SER A 491 -6.02 -12.99 31.45
N LYS A 492 -6.56 -12.21 30.50
CA LYS A 492 -7.34 -12.68 29.34
C LYS A 492 -6.52 -13.57 28.40
N LEU A 493 -5.32 -13.13 28.00
CA LEU A 493 -4.44 -13.93 27.13
C LEU A 493 -3.96 -15.20 27.85
N GLN A 494 -3.68 -15.13 29.15
CA GLN A 494 -3.25 -16.29 29.94
C GLN A 494 -4.40 -17.29 30.19
N SER A 495 -5.64 -16.84 30.40
CA SER A 495 -6.79 -17.75 30.53
C SER A 495 -7.15 -18.42 29.21
N MET A 496 -6.97 -17.70 28.09
CA MET A 496 -7.12 -18.23 26.73
C MET A 496 -6.08 -19.28 26.37
N LEU A 497 -4.81 -19.09 26.77
CA LEU A 497 -3.76 -20.08 26.53
C LEU A 497 -3.99 -21.36 27.36
N LYS A 498 -4.50 -21.25 28.59
CA LYS A 498 -4.82 -22.40 29.45
C LYS A 498 -5.98 -23.26 28.95
N THR A 499 -6.93 -22.68 28.22
CA THR A 499 -8.10 -23.39 27.67
C THR A 499 -7.85 -23.99 26.28
N SER A 500 -6.95 -23.39 25.48
CA SER A 500 -6.62 -23.91 24.15
C SER A 500 -5.91 -25.27 24.15
N THR A 501 -5.26 -25.66 25.26
CA THR A 501 -4.59 -26.96 25.40
C THR A 501 -5.53 -28.10 25.79
N SER A 502 -6.76 -27.82 26.24
CA SER A 502 -7.69 -28.85 26.74
C SER A 502 -8.85 -29.21 25.79
N VAL A 503 -9.11 -28.44 24.73
CA VAL A 503 -10.31 -28.61 23.87
C VAL A 503 -10.05 -29.34 22.53
N PHE A 504 -8.85 -29.88 22.31
CA PHE A 504 -8.53 -30.63 21.08
C PHE A 504 -9.08 -32.07 21.06
N THR A 505 -10.31 -32.33 21.50
CA THR A 505 -11.02 -33.60 21.22
C THR A 505 -12.55 -33.42 21.30
N SER A 506 -13.18 -32.66 20.40
CA SER A 506 -14.56 -32.98 20.03
C SER A 506 -14.86 -32.53 18.60
N SER A 507 -15.23 -33.51 17.78
CA SER A 507 -15.73 -33.37 16.42
C SER A 507 -17.23 -33.10 16.45
N TYR A 508 -17.69 -32.02 15.83
CA TYR A 508 -19.09 -31.88 15.39
C TYR A 508 -19.17 -32.07 13.87
N PRO A 509 -20.21 -32.76 13.35
CA PRO A 509 -20.41 -32.97 11.93
C PRO A 509 -21.33 -31.90 11.33
N GLY A 510 -21.00 -31.42 10.12
CA GLY A 510 -21.97 -30.82 9.21
C GLY A 510 -21.68 -29.39 8.73
N ILE A 511 -21.07 -29.29 7.53
CA ILE A 511 -21.51 -28.56 6.33
C ILE A 511 -20.28 -28.15 5.48
N VAL A 512 -19.95 -29.06 4.55
CA VAL A 512 -19.47 -29.02 3.15
C VAL A 512 -18.44 -27.96 2.67
N PRO A 513 -17.45 -28.37 1.83
CA PRO A 513 -16.26 -27.60 1.49
C PRO A 513 -16.40 -26.81 0.19
N CYS A 514 -15.63 -25.73 0.05
CA CYS A 514 -15.30 -25.18 -1.26
C CYS A 514 -13.84 -24.74 -1.31
N LEU A 515 -13.25 -24.89 -2.50
CA LEU A 515 -11.87 -24.58 -2.92
C LEU A 515 -10.80 -25.61 -2.56
N LYS A 516 -10.66 -26.63 -3.42
CA LYS A 516 -9.36 -27.05 -3.97
C LYS A 516 -9.51 -27.94 -5.21
N GLN A 517 -9.12 -27.40 -6.36
CA GLN A 517 -8.72 -28.08 -7.59
C GLN A 517 -7.78 -27.06 -8.30
N VAL A 518 -6.58 -27.34 -8.82
CA VAL A 518 -5.92 -28.58 -9.27
C VAL A 518 -4.39 -28.38 -9.19
N ALA A 519 -3.63 -29.42 -8.80
CA ALA A 519 -2.32 -29.74 -9.39
C ALA A 519 -2.03 -31.25 -9.22
N PRO A 520 -1.47 -31.96 -10.23
CA PRO A 520 -1.35 -33.42 -10.18
C PRO A 520 -0.04 -33.85 -9.48
N VAL A 521 -0.11 -34.84 -8.59
CA VAL A 521 1.07 -35.52 -8.01
C VAL A 521 0.91 -37.04 -8.15
N ALA A 522 2.04 -37.69 -8.47
CA ALA A 522 2.19 -39.04 -9.03
C ALA A 522 1.64 -40.23 -8.19
N PRO A 523 1.40 -41.41 -8.83
CA PRO A 523 0.60 -42.51 -8.27
C PRO A 523 1.22 -43.29 -7.11
N HIS A 524 2.50 -43.12 -6.80
CA HIS A 524 3.20 -43.97 -5.83
C HIS A 524 3.01 -43.57 -4.36
N ILE A 525 2.45 -42.40 -4.08
CA ILE A 525 2.22 -41.91 -2.70
C ILE A 525 0.87 -42.40 -2.13
N LEU A 526 -0.08 -42.76 -2.98
CA LEU A 526 -1.43 -43.18 -2.57
C LEU A 526 -1.48 -44.57 -1.92
N ILE A 527 -0.57 -45.48 -2.26
CA ILE A 527 -0.53 -46.83 -1.67
C ILE A 527 -0.02 -46.79 -0.22
N GLY A 528 0.95 -45.93 0.08
CA GLY A 528 1.46 -45.76 1.45
C GLY A 528 0.43 -45.18 2.42
N PHE A 529 -0.37 -44.22 1.96
CA PHE A 529 -1.44 -43.62 2.75
C PHE A 529 -2.59 -44.61 3.03
N TRP A 530 -2.95 -45.46 2.07
CA TRP A 530 -3.99 -46.46 2.26
C TRP A 530 -3.60 -47.56 3.25
N ILE A 531 -2.33 -47.98 3.25
CA ILE A 531 -1.82 -48.98 4.21
C ILE A 531 -1.77 -48.41 5.64
N ALA A 532 -1.28 -47.17 5.81
CA ALA A 532 -1.22 -46.51 7.11
C ALA A 532 -2.61 -46.22 7.71
N TYR A 533 -3.57 -45.83 6.86
CA TYR A 533 -4.97 -45.60 7.25
C TYR A 533 -5.66 -46.91 7.65
N SER A 534 -5.44 -47.98 6.89
CA SER A 534 -5.99 -49.32 7.18
C SER A 534 -5.46 -49.91 8.49
N ILE A 535 -4.16 -49.72 8.78
CA ILE A 535 -3.56 -50.17 10.06
C ILE A 535 -4.14 -49.39 11.24
N SER A 536 -4.41 -48.09 11.07
CA SER A 536 -5.03 -47.26 12.12
C SER A 536 -6.47 -47.65 12.39
N ILE A 537 -7.26 -47.95 11.34
CA ILE A 537 -8.63 -48.46 11.48
C ILE A 537 -8.65 -49.83 12.17
N ILE A 538 -7.75 -50.75 11.81
CA ILE A 538 -7.67 -52.08 12.45
C ILE A 538 -7.33 -51.95 13.95
N LYS A 539 -6.46 -51.00 14.34
CA LYS A 539 -6.16 -50.72 15.76
C LYS A 539 -7.36 -50.18 16.52
N ILE A 540 -8.14 -49.28 15.90
CA ILE A 540 -9.36 -48.73 16.50
C ILE A 540 -10.42 -49.83 16.66
N ILE A 541 -10.64 -50.65 15.63
CA ILE A 541 -11.59 -51.77 15.69
C ILE A 541 -11.18 -52.77 16.78
N ARG A 542 -9.90 -53.12 16.89
CA ARG A 542 -9.40 -53.98 17.99
C ARG A 542 -9.65 -53.36 19.36
N SER A 543 -9.43 -52.06 19.52
CA SER A 543 -9.64 -51.38 20.80
C SER A 543 -11.12 -51.34 21.18
N VAL A 544 -12.01 -51.12 20.22
CA VAL A 544 -13.46 -51.14 20.42
C VAL A 544 -13.93 -52.56 20.74
N MET A 545 -13.46 -53.57 20.01
CA MET A 545 -13.80 -54.97 20.28
C MET A 545 -13.33 -55.44 21.66
N ASN A 546 -12.12 -55.04 22.09
CA ASN A 546 -11.62 -55.35 23.42
C ASN A 546 -12.46 -54.67 24.52
N GLY A 547 -12.94 -53.44 24.27
CA GLY A 547 -13.85 -52.74 25.18
C GLY A 547 -15.21 -53.43 25.29
N ILE A 548 -15.77 -53.85 24.15
CA ILE A 548 -17.02 -54.61 24.09
C ILE A 548 -16.88 -55.96 24.81
N GLN A 549 -15.78 -56.67 24.60
CA GLN A 549 -15.53 -57.95 25.28
C GLN A 549 -15.41 -57.78 26.79
N LYS A 550 -14.75 -56.71 27.27
CA LYS A 550 -14.63 -56.41 28.71
C LYS A 550 -15.99 -56.11 29.35
N ASN A 551 -16.84 -55.36 28.64
CA ASN A 551 -18.19 -55.01 29.10
C ASN A 551 -19.13 -56.23 29.08
N LEU A 552 -18.99 -57.12 28.10
CA LEU A 552 -19.71 -58.39 28.06
C LEU A 552 -19.29 -59.32 29.20
N SER A 553 -18.00 -59.41 29.52
CA SER A 553 -17.52 -60.18 30.67
C SER A 553 -18.07 -59.64 32.00
N SER A 554 -18.15 -58.31 32.17
CA SER A 554 -18.75 -57.73 33.39
C SER A 554 -20.27 -57.95 33.48
N LEU A 555 -20.97 -57.91 32.34
CA LEU A 555 -22.40 -58.20 32.29
C LEU A 555 -22.71 -59.68 32.59
N ILE A 556 -21.85 -60.60 32.12
CA ILE A 556 -21.97 -62.03 32.42
C ILE A 556 -21.65 -62.33 33.90
N CYS A 557 -20.73 -61.60 34.53
CA CYS A 557 -20.50 -61.70 35.97
C CYS A 557 -21.71 -61.24 36.78
N LEU A 558 -22.32 -60.09 36.43
CA LEU A 558 -23.49 -59.56 37.13
C LEU A 558 -24.72 -60.46 36.95
N ALA A 559 -24.92 -61.02 35.76
CA ALA A 559 -26.04 -61.93 35.49
C ALA A 559 -25.93 -63.28 36.24
N ASN A 560 -24.72 -63.69 36.64
CA ASN A 560 -24.51 -64.92 37.42
C ASN A 560 -24.64 -64.72 38.93
N GLU A 561 -24.52 -63.48 39.43
CA GLU A 561 -24.80 -63.16 40.85
C GLU A 561 -26.31 -63.11 41.12
N ASP A 562 -27.13 -62.64 40.16
CA ASP A 562 -28.59 -62.60 40.28
C ASP A 562 -29.30 -63.98 40.11
N LEU A 563 -28.55 -65.05 39.78
CA LEU A 563 -29.08 -66.42 39.63
C LEU A 563 -28.67 -67.35 40.80
N ALA A 564 -27.96 -66.83 41.79
CA ALA A 564 -27.49 -67.58 42.97
C ALA A 564 -28.23 -67.24 44.28
N ASP A 565 -29.21 -66.34 44.22
CA ASP A 565 -30.26 -66.11 45.22
C ASP A 565 -31.62 -66.59 44.68
#